data_AF-A0A521FLK7-F1
#
_entry.id   AF-A0A521FLK7-F1
#
_cell.length_a   1.000
_cell.length_b   1.000
_cell.length_c   1.000
_cell.angle_alpha   90.00
_cell.angle_beta   90.00
_cell.angle_gamma   90.00
#
_symmetry.space_group_name_H-M   'P 1'
#
loop_
_entity.id
_entity.type
_entity.pdbx_description
1 polymer ?
#
loop_
_entity_poly.entity_id
_entity_poly.type
_entity_poly.pdbx_seq_one_letter_code
_entity_poly.pdbx_strand_id
1 'polypeptide(L)' 'MEKYTLYKTEIEGRYREIEIYPKSSSVNEYLIHWDGFEVGTIQKRDEKWFTNSVDLLPVVNEIGEFIDAHGVST' A
#
# COMPACT_ATOMS: atom_id res chain seq x y z
N MET A 1 -16.91 -1.45 -3.24
CA MET A 1 -15.48 -1.23 -2.97
C MET A 1 -14.97 -2.48 -2.32
N GLU A 2 -14.16 -3.24 -3.05
CA GLU A 2 -13.56 -4.47 -2.53
C GLU A 2 -12.53 -4.09 -1.48
N LYS A 3 -12.74 -4.59 -0.26
CA LYS A 3 -11.89 -4.35 0.90
C LYS A 3 -10.88 -5.49 0.96
N TYR A 4 -9.64 -5.20 0.61
CA TYR A 4 -8.56 -6.14 0.83
C TYR A 4 -7.96 -5.89 2.22
N THR A 5 -8.42 -6.66 3.20
CA THR A 5 -7.72 -6.79 4.49
C THR A 5 -6.52 -7.71 4.25
N LEU A 6 -5.43 -7.11 3.81
CA LEU A 6 -4.20 -7.81 3.47
C LEU A 6 -3.08 -7.06 4.16
N TYR A 7 -2.63 -7.61 5.29
CA TYR A 7 -1.22 -7.70 5.70
C TYR A 7 -1.05 -7.47 7.22
N LYS A 8 -0.46 -8.46 7.90
CA LYS A 8 0.20 -8.29 9.21
C LYS A 8 1.69 -8.45 8.96
N THR A 9 2.38 -7.36 8.72
CA THR A 9 3.85 -7.38 8.59
C THR A 9 4.49 -6.76 9.80
N GLU A 10 5.73 -7.16 10.05
CA GLU A 10 6.59 -6.52 11.02
C GLU A 10 7.23 -5.27 10.39
N ILE A 11 6.58 -4.12 10.56
CA ILE A 11 7.20 -2.82 10.25
C ILE A 11 7.81 -2.28 11.54
N GLU A 12 9.14 -2.09 11.52
CA GLU A 12 9.92 -1.60 12.66
C GLU A 12 9.75 -2.48 13.93
N GLY A 13 9.69 -3.80 13.77
CA GLY A 13 9.51 -4.71 14.92
C GLY A 13 8.08 -4.75 15.48
N ARG A 14 7.08 -4.20 14.75
CA ARG A 14 5.67 -4.21 15.16
C ARG A 14 4.78 -4.79 14.06
N TYR A 15 3.93 -5.75 14.43
CA TYR A 15 2.86 -6.25 13.58
C TYR A 15 1.80 -5.16 13.41
N ARG A 16 1.67 -4.61 12.20
CA ARG A 16 0.63 -3.62 11.87
C ARG A 16 -0.34 -4.20 10.85
N GLU A 17 -1.62 -3.91 11.01
CA GLU A 17 -2.63 -4.22 10.02
C GLU A 17 -2.62 -3.14 8.94
N ILE A 18 -2.21 -3.52 7.73
CA ILE A 18 -2.26 -2.62 6.57
C ILE A 18 -3.49 -2.98 5.75
N GLU A 19 -4.22 -1.97 5.32
CA GLU A 19 -5.30 -2.13 4.36
C GLU A 19 -4.92 -1.38 3.09
N ILE A 20 -5.00 -2.07 1.95
CA ILE A 20 -4.60 -1.54 0.65
C ILE A 20 -5.84 -1.47 -0.23
N TYR A 21 -6.19 -0.26 -0.67
CA TYR A 21 -7.37 -0.01 -1.49
C TYR A 21 -6.94 0.48 -2.88
N PRO A 22 -7.22 -0.26 -3.96
CA PRO A 22 -6.99 0.25 -5.32
C PRO A 22 -7.90 1.44 -5.57
N LYS A 23 -7.34 2.52 -6.10
CA LYS A 23 -8.11 3.73 -6.37
C LYS A 23 -8.74 3.64 -7.75
N SER A 24 -10.08 3.68 -7.81
CA SER A 24 -10.84 3.43 -9.04
C SER A 24 -10.49 4.34 -10.23
N SER A 25 -9.85 5.49 -9.98
CA SER A 25 -9.49 6.45 -11.02
C SER A 25 -8.12 6.20 -11.67
N SER A 26 -7.27 5.36 -11.08
CA SER A 26 -5.87 5.17 -11.51
C SER A 26 -5.45 3.72 -11.32
N VAL A 27 -5.11 3.05 -12.43
CA VAL A 27 -4.75 1.61 -12.47
C VAL A 27 -3.54 1.25 -11.60
N ASN A 28 -2.74 2.25 -11.21
CA ASN A 28 -1.49 2.08 -10.49
C ASN A 28 -1.42 2.89 -9.19
N GLU A 29 -2.55 3.36 -8.64
CA GLU A 29 -2.60 4.13 -7.40
C GLU A 29 -3.40 3.39 -6.33
N TYR A 30 -2.84 3.32 -5.12
CA TYR A 30 -3.41 2.58 -4.00
C TYR A 30 -3.42 3.47 -2.76
N LEU A 31 -4.54 3.47 -2.05
CA LEU A 31 -4.70 4.10 -0.76
C LEU A 31 -4.31 3.10 0.34
N ILE A 32 -3.46 3.53 1.25
CA ILE A 32 -2.91 2.73 2.33
C ILE A 32 -3.45 3.23 3.65
N HIS A 33 -4.06 2.32 4.40
CA HIS A 33 -4.45 2.55 5.78
C HIS A 33 -3.60 1.70 6.73
N TRP A 34 -3.34 2.22 7.92
CA TRP A 34 -2.74 1.49 9.05
C TRP A 34 -3.69 1.51 10.23
N ASP A 35 -3.99 0.35 10.78
CA ASP A 35 -4.86 0.21 11.97
C ASP A 35 -6.20 0.96 11.82
N GLY A 36 -6.73 1.02 10.59
CA GLY A 36 -7.97 1.72 10.25
C GLY A 36 -7.84 3.22 9.95
N PHE A 37 -6.63 3.81 10.03
CA PHE A 37 -6.37 5.21 9.70
C PHE A 37 -5.74 5.36 8.32
N GLU A 38 -6.23 6.31 7.53
CA GLU A 38 -5.60 6.67 6.26
C GLU A 38 -4.21 7.29 6.50
N VAL A 39 -3.18 6.68 5.90
CA VAL A 39 -1.79 7.15 5.99
C VAL A 39 -1.40 7.90 4.71
N GLY A 40 -1.98 7.47 3.59
CA GLY A 40 -1.89 8.16 2.32
C GLY A 40 -1.82 7.18 1.16
N THR A 41 -1.23 7.61 0.06
CA THR A 41 -1.26 6.86 -1.19
C THR A 41 0.13 6.45 -1.65
N ILE A 42 0.19 5.29 -2.28
CA ILE A 42 1.35 4.86 -3.07
C ILE A 42 0.93 4.70 -4.54
N GLN A 43 1.87 4.96 -5.44
CA GLN A 43 1.65 4.87 -6.87
C GLN A 43 2.84 4.21 -7.56
N LYS A 44 2.57 3.29 -8.49
CA LYS A 44 3.61 2.74 -9.36
C LYS A 44 3.81 3.63 -10.59
N ARG A 45 5.05 4.06 -10.83
CA ARG A 45 5.48 4.83 -12.02
C ARG A 45 6.80 4.23 -12.53
N ASP A 46 6.92 3.98 -13.83
CA ASP A 46 8.15 3.41 -14.43
C ASP A 46 8.69 2.20 -13.64
N GLU A 47 7.79 1.28 -13.30
CA GLU A 47 8.07 0.06 -12.53
C GLU A 47 8.55 0.26 -11.08
N LYS A 48 8.58 1.51 -10.59
CA LYS A 48 8.97 1.86 -9.22
C LYS A 48 7.77 2.38 -8.42
N TRP A 49 7.78 2.08 -7.12
CA TRP A 49 6.75 2.54 -6.19
C TRP A 49 7.14 3.87 -5.57
N PHE A 50 6.20 4.81 -5.59
CA PHE A 50 6.37 6.17 -5.09
C PHE A 50 5.27 6.51 -4.11
N THR A 51 5.59 7.36 -3.15
CA THR A 51 4.63 7.92 -2.19
C THR A 51 4.99 9.35 -1.89
N ASN A 52 3.98 10.16 -1.56
CA ASN A 52 4.18 11.51 -1.04
C ASN A 52 4.06 11.55 0.50
N SER A 53 3.65 10.45 1.14
CA SER A 53 3.52 10.38 2.59
C SER A 53 4.86 10.05 3.23
N VAL A 54 5.31 10.88 4.17
CA VAL A 54 6.57 10.69 4.90
C VAL A 54 6.58 9.36 5.65
N ASP A 55 5.44 8.99 6.24
CA ASP A 55 5.26 7.72 6.96
C ASP A 55 5.41 6.49 6.05
N LEU A 56 5.01 6.60 4.77
CA LEU A 56 5.08 5.49 3.82
C LEU A 56 6.46 5.39 3.14
N LEU A 57 7.27 6.46 3.12
CA LEU A 57 8.61 6.44 2.50
C LEU A 57 9.48 5.23 2.91
N PRO A 58 9.60 4.85 4.20
CA PRO A 58 10.43 3.71 4.57
C PRO A 58 9.88 2.35 4.11
N VAL A 59 8.59 2.25 3.84
CA VAL A 59 7.90 0.98 3.56
C VAL A 59 7.28 0.91 2.16
N VAL A 60 7.38 1.97 1.36
CA VAL A 60 6.73 2.08 0.04
C VAL A 60 7.16 0.97 -0.91
N ASN A 61 8.43 0.57 -0.85
CA ASN A 61 8.94 -0.53 -1.66
C ASN A 61 8.36 -1.86 -1.18
N GLU A 62 8.34 -2.14 0.12
CA GLU A 62 7.79 -3.39 0.66
C GLU A 62 6.30 -3.53 0.33
N ILE A 63 5.51 -2.48 0.54
CA ILE A 63 4.08 -2.47 0.19
C ILE A 63 3.89 -2.63 -1.32
N GLY A 64 4.74 -1.99 -2.12
CA GLY A 64 4.70 -2.08 -3.57
C GLY A 64 5.01 -3.48 -4.10
N GLU A 65 6.08 -4.10 -3.61
CA GLU A 65 6.46 -5.49 -3.94
C GLU A 65 5.35 -6.46 -3.55
N PHE A 66 4.68 -6.22 -2.42
CA PHE A 66 3.51 -6.99 -2.01
C PHE A 66 2.35 -6.88 -3.02
N ILE A 67 2.01 -5.68 -3.47
CA ILE A 67 0.96 -5.46 -4.47
C ILE A 67 1.30 -6.17 -5.78
N ASP A 68 2.57 -6.11 -6.21
CA ASP A 68 3.05 -6.79 -7.41
C ASP A 68 2.98 -8.32 -7.28
N ALA A 69 3.34 -8.88 -6.11
CA ALA A 69 3.35 -10.31 -5.86
C ALA A 69 1.95 -10.92 -5.72
N HIS A 70 1.04 -10.20 -5.06
CA HIS A 70 -0.32 -10.66 -4.83
C HIS A 70 -1.28 -10.25 -5.95
N GLY A 71 -0.78 -9.50 -6.93
CA GLY A 71 -1.54 -9.10 -8.11
C GLY A 71 -2.86 -8.49 -7.72
N VAL A 72 -2.85 -7.46 -6.84
CA VAL A 72 -4.03 -6.63 -6.53
C VAL A 72 -4.39 -5.87 -7.81
N SER A 73 -4.90 -6.60 -8.77
CA SER A 73 -5.32 -6.14 -10.08
C SER A 73 -6.79 -5.77 -9.95
N THR A 74 -7.12 -4.58 -10.44
CA THR A 74 -8.49 -4.08 -10.61
C THR A 74 -9.43 -5.11 -11.23
#